data_AF-A0A016VND2-F1
#
_entry.id   AF-A0A016VND2-F1
#
_cell.length_a   1.000
_cell.length_b   1.000
_cell.length_c   1.000
_cell.angle_alpha   90.00
_cell.angle_beta   90.00
_cell.angle_gamma   90.00
#
_symmetry.space_group_name_H-M   'P 1'
#
loop_
_entity.id
_entity.type
_entity.pdbx_description
1 polymer ?
#
loop_
_entity_poly.entity_id
_entity_poly.type
_entity_poly.pdbx_seq_one_letter_code
_entity_poly.pdbx_strand_id
1 'polypeptide(L)'
;MTMNPGIESDVVSILDENGYHAEPPRSRFPHSTMDGLTLALPYVGDGAARKINQVMNESRLPIRLVFRSPPTLKDLLTSTRIYESKCLETDCRYCIGERICDPRGTVYMIECDGCGETYIGETMTPLRKILDEHRSALANPASYPKESFSRHRTLKHTNEPPPTFTVRVLHRHLTRTLKRKIMEAREIRRNGPEINTKEELKDVLGLIS
;
A
#
# COMPACT_ATOMS: atom_id res chain seq x y z
N MET A 1 -37.14 -33.74 -12.15
CA MET A 1 -35.96 -34.26 -11.43
C MET A 1 -36.12 -33.88 -9.98
N THR A 2 -36.62 -34.80 -9.15
CA THR A 2 -36.76 -34.60 -7.71
C THR A 2 -35.39 -34.76 -7.07
N MET A 3 -34.80 -33.67 -6.56
CA MET A 3 -33.55 -33.75 -5.81
C MET A 3 -33.77 -34.59 -4.55
N ASN A 4 -32.75 -35.36 -4.19
CA ASN A 4 -32.78 -36.29 -3.08
C ASN A 4 -32.81 -35.48 -1.76
N PRO A 5 -33.80 -35.67 -0.86
CA PRO A 5 -33.98 -34.82 0.31
C PRO A 5 -32.78 -34.82 1.28
N GLY A 6 -31.95 -35.87 1.28
CA GLY A 6 -30.70 -35.90 2.02
C GLY A 6 -29.64 -34.92 1.50
N ILE A 7 -29.58 -34.70 0.18
CA ILE A 7 -28.64 -33.76 -0.45
C ILE A 7 -29.03 -32.31 -0.13
N GLU A 8 -30.32 -32.01 -0.06
CA GLU A 8 -30.78 -30.68 0.38
C GLU A 8 -30.41 -30.40 1.84
N SER A 9 -30.52 -31.39 2.72
CA SER A 9 -30.10 -31.26 4.13
C SER A 9 -28.60 -30.96 4.26
N ASP A 10 -27.77 -31.67 3.50
CA ASP A 10 -26.31 -31.47 3.54
C ASP A 10 -25.92 -30.10 2.97
N VAL A 11 -26.54 -29.68 1.86
CA VAL A 11 -26.32 -28.36 1.27
C VAL A 11 -26.75 -27.26 2.23
N VAL A 12 -27.89 -27.40 2.90
CA VAL A 12 -28.36 -26.44 3.91
C VAL A 12 -27.39 -26.38 5.10
N SER A 13 -26.89 -27.53 5.58
CA SER A 13 -25.91 -27.58 6.67
C SER A 13 -24.61 -26.87 6.29
N ILE A 14 -24.08 -27.13 5.09
CA ILE A 14 -22.87 -26.46 4.60
C ILE A 14 -23.09 -24.95 4.47
N LEU A 15 -24.23 -24.52 3.93
CA LEU A 15 -24.55 -23.10 3.80
C LEU A 15 -24.64 -22.42 5.17
N ASP A 16 -25.28 -23.07 6.16
CA ASP A 16 -25.41 -22.55 7.52
C ASP A 16 -24.06 -22.46 8.25
N GLU A 17 -23.21 -23.49 8.13
CA GLU A 17 -21.85 -23.50 8.65
C GLU A 17 -20.97 -22.38 8.05
N ASN A 18 -21.25 -22.01 6.79
CA ASN A 18 -20.58 -20.91 6.09
C ASN A 18 -21.30 -19.55 6.27
N GLY A 19 -22.35 -19.48 7.08
CA GLY A 19 -23.08 -18.25 7.40
C GLY A 19 -24.01 -17.72 6.31
N TYR A 20 -24.35 -18.56 5.32
CA TYR A 20 -25.34 -18.26 4.29
C TYR A 20 -26.74 -18.64 4.78
N HIS A 21 -27.41 -17.70 5.45
CA HIS A 21 -28.79 -17.88 5.90
C HIS A 21 -29.79 -17.31 4.88
N ALA A 22 -30.95 -17.97 4.74
CA ALA A 22 -32.04 -17.52 3.86
C ALA A 22 -32.81 -16.30 4.41
N GLU A 23 -32.60 -15.94 5.68
CA GLU A 23 -33.27 -14.79 6.28
C GLU A 23 -32.73 -13.46 5.73
N PRO A 24 -33.61 -12.48 5.40
CA PRO A 24 -33.16 -11.17 5.01
C PRO A 24 -32.40 -10.51 6.18
N PRO A 25 -31.27 -9.83 5.91
CA PRO A 25 -30.39 -9.34 6.96
C PRO A 25 -31.11 -8.27 7.80
N ARG A 26 -31.53 -8.64 9.01
CA ARG A 26 -32.13 -7.74 9.99
C ARG A 26 -31.03 -6.87 10.62
N SER A 27 -31.11 -5.56 10.32
CA SER A 27 -30.25 -4.44 10.75
C SER A 27 -28.72 -4.66 10.64
N ARG A 28 -28.19 -4.28 9.46
CA ARG A 28 -26.77 -4.30 9.09
C ARG A 28 -25.89 -3.23 9.75
N PHE A 29 -26.45 -2.32 10.54
CA PHE A 29 -25.69 -1.16 11.00
C PHE A 29 -24.93 -1.48 12.29
N PRO A 30 -23.59 -1.38 12.29
CA PRO A 30 -22.81 -1.62 13.49
C PRO A 30 -23.14 -0.57 14.56
N HIS A 31 -22.96 -0.96 15.83
CA HIS A 31 -23.13 -0.03 16.96
C HIS A 31 -22.28 1.22 16.73
N SER A 32 -22.92 2.39 16.86
CA SER A 32 -22.28 3.67 16.62
C SER A 32 -22.82 4.71 17.58
N THR A 33 -21.94 5.24 18.43
CA THR A 33 -22.19 6.47 19.18
C THR A 33 -21.59 7.65 18.40
N MET A 34 -22.27 8.81 18.41
CA MET A 34 -21.63 10.05 17.94
C MET A 34 -20.40 10.32 18.82
N ASP A 35 -19.29 10.71 18.18
CA ASP A 35 -17.97 10.97 18.80
C ASP A 35 -17.32 9.77 19.52
N GLY A 36 -17.79 8.55 19.27
CA GLY A 36 -17.22 7.33 19.84
C GLY A 36 -15.84 6.97 19.29
N LEU A 37 -14.99 6.38 20.14
CA LEU A 37 -13.69 5.84 19.72
C LEU A 37 -13.90 4.70 18.72
N THR A 38 -13.17 4.71 17.60
CA THR A 38 -13.36 3.69 16.56
C THR A 38 -12.68 2.37 16.93
N LEU A 39 -13.47 1.30 17.09
CA LEU A 39 -12.99 -0.07 17.20
C LEU A 39 -13.16 -0.78 15.85
N ALA A 40 -12.05 -1.03 15.17
CA ALA A 40 -12.06 -1.71 13.87
C ALA A 40 -11.74 -3.20 14.01
N LEU A 41 -12.68 -4.07 13.62
CA LEU A 41 -12.54 -5.53 13.70
C LEU A 41 -12.63 -6.18 12.32
N PRO A 42 -11.94 -7.30 12.05
CA PRO A 42 -12.14 -8.06 10.82
C PRO A 42 -13.56 -8.63 10.78
N TYR A 43 -14.20 -8.56 9.61
CA TYR A 43 -15.47 -9.24 9.36
C TYR A 43 -15.20 -10.74 9.16
N VAL A 44 -15.75 -11.57 10.04
CA VAL A 44 -15.65 -13.03 9.97
C VAL A 44 -16.95 -13.65 9.43
N GLY A 45 -18.10 -13.04 9.75
CA GLY A 45 -19.43 -13.49 9.33
C GLY A 45 -20.53 -12.78 10.12
N ASP A 46 -21.77 -12.89 9.64
CA ASP A 46 -22.91 -12.16 10.21
C ASP A 46 -23.22 -12.58 11.66
N GLY A 47 -23.13 -13.87 11.97
CA GLY A 47 -23.35 -14.37 13.33
C GLY A 47 -22.39 -13.77 14.36
N ALA A 48 -21.09 -13.70 14.02
CA ALA A 48 -20.07 -13.08 14.87
C ALA A 48 -20.27 -11.57 14.98
N ALA A 49 -20.52 -10.89 13.85
CA ALA A 49 -20.78 -9.46 13.82
C ALA A 49 -22.00 -9.07 14.67
N ARG A 50 -23.07 -9.87 14.64
CA ARG A 50 -24.28 -9.67 15.45
C ARG A 50 -24.01 -9.81 16.94
N LYS A 51 -23.29 -10.87 17.36
CA LYS A 51 -22.91 -11.07 18.76
C LYS A 51 -22.06 -9.91 19.29
N ILE A 52 -21.08 -9.46 18.50
CA ILE A 52 -20.24 -8.32 18.88
C ILE A 52 -21.10 -7.04 18.97
N ASN A 53 -21.93 -6.75 17.98
CA ASN A 53 -22.83 -5.60 18.01
C ASN A 53 -23.74 -5.59 19.25
N GLN A 54 -24.27 -6.77 19.63
CA GLN A 54 -25.08 -6.90 20.83
C GLN A 54 -24.28 -6.57 22.10
N VAL A 55 -23.11 -7.16 22.28
CA VAL A 55 -22.22 -6.86 23.42
C VAL A 55 -21.87 -5.38 23.47
N MET A 56 -21.59 -4.76 22.33
CA MET A 56 -21.29 -3.33 22.25
C MET A 56 -22.49 -2.46 22.65
N ASN A 57 -23.70 -2.78 22.15
CA ASN A 57 -24.94 -2.09 22.54
C ASN A 57 -25.20 -2.20 24.05
N GLU A 58 -24.98 -3.38 24.64
CA GLU A 58 -25.19 -3.63 26.07
C GLU A 58 -24.14 -2.91 26.94
N SER A 59 -22.91 -2.78 26.45
CA SER A 59 -21.80 -2.15 27.19
C SER A 59 -21.97 -0.65 27.45
N ARG A 60 -22.82 0.03 26.66
CA ARG A 60 -23.01 1.50 26.67
C ARG A 60 -21.69 2.30 26.58
N LEU A 61 -20.63 1.70 26.07
CA LEU A 61 -19.36 2.38 25.85
C LEU A 61 -19.47 3.33 24.65
N PRO A 62 -18.83 4.51 24.67
CA PRO A 62 -18.82 5.43 23.54
C PRO A 62 -17.86 4.92 22.45
N ILE A 63 -18.22 3.82 21.80
CA ILE A 63 -17.39 3.16 20.79
C ILE A 63 -18.15 3.09 19.46
N ARG A 64 -17.47 3.45 18.38
CA ARG A 64 -17.95 3.26 17.01
C ARG A 64 -17.36 1.98 16.45
N LEU A 65 -18.20 0.96 16.29
CA LEU A 65 -17.75 -0.32 15.75
C LEU A 65 -17.68 -0.25 14.22
N VAL A 66 -16.55 -0.70 13.66
CA VAL A 66 -16.34 -0.76 12.20
C VAL A 66 -15.83 -2.16 11.84
N PHE A 67 -16.59 -2.87 11.00
CA PHE A 67 -16.12 -4.15 10.45
C PHE A 67 -15.35 -3.91 9.15
N ARG A 68 -14.12 -4.42 9.09
CA ARG A 68 -13.27 -4.38 7.89
C ARG A 68 -13.51 -5.64 7.07
N SER A 69 -13.85 -5.47 5.80
CA SER A 69 -13.92 -6.59 4.86
C SER A 69 -12.58 -7.31 4.78
N PRO A 70 -12.58 -8.65 4.67
CA PRO A 70 -11.35 -9.39 4.41
C PRO A 70 -10.73 -8.97 3.06
N PRO A 71 -9.42 -9.18 2.86
CA PRO A 71 -8.79 -8.95 1.57
C PRO A 71 -9.51 -9.76 0.49
N THR A 72 -9.73 -9.15 -0.67
CA THR A 72 -10.40 -9.84 -1.78
C THR A 72 -9.49 -10.94 -2.33
N LEU A 73 -10.08 -11.91 -3.04
CA LEU A 73 -9.29 -12.93 -3.74
C LEU A 73 -8.29 -12.28 -4.71
N LYS A 74 -8.67 -11.18 -5.36
CA LYS A 74 -7.76 -10.37 -6.17
C LYS A 74 -6.59 -9.84 -5.34
N ASP A 75 -6.85 -9.25 -4.17
CA ASP A 75 -5.78 -8.76 -3.30
C ASP A 75 -4.82 -9.88 -2.88
N LEU A 76 -5.35 -11.07 -2.55
CA LEU A 76 -4.55 -12.23 -2.16
C LEU A 76 -3.72 -12.78 -3.34
N LEU A 77 -4.33 -12.95 -4.51
CA LEU A 77 -3.66 -13.54 -5.68
C LEU A 77 -2.67 -12.56 -6.33
N THR A 78 -2.99 -11.27 -6.38
CA THR A 78 -2.07 -10.22 -6.89
C THR A 78 -1.01 -9.79 -5.89
N SER A 79 -1.10 -10.23 -4.63
CA SER A 79 -0.03 -10.05 -3.64
C SER A 79 1.17 -10.97 -3.90
N THR A 80 1.05 -11.97 -4.79
CA THR A 80 2.13 -12.90 -5.09
C THR A 80 2.96 -12.42 -6.28
N ARG A 81 4.29 -12.54 -6.18
CA ARG A 81 5.27 -12.13 -7.22
C ARG A 81 5.06 -12.82 -8.59
N ILE A 82 4.26 -13.89 -8.64
CA ILE A 82 4.08 -14.76 -9.81
C ILE A 82 3.35 -14.04 -10.96
N TYR A 83 2.49 -13.07 -10.62
CA TYR A 83 1.75 -12.26 -11.58
C TYR A 83 2.37 -10.89 -11.83
N GLU A 84 3.57 -10.63 -11.31
CA GLU A 84 4.32 -9.43 -11.68
C GLU A 84 4.67 -9.49 -13.15
N SER A 85 4.39 -8.38 -13.85
CA SER A 85 4.73 -8.18 -15.25
C SER A 85 6.21 -8.47 -15.48
N LYS A 86 6.48 -9.32 -16.47
CA LYS A 86 7.84 -9.62 -16.88
C LYS A 86 8.45 -8.34 -17.46
N CYS A 87 9.65 -7.97 -17.01
CA CYS A 87 10.44 -6.97 -17.73
C CYS A 87 10.65 -7.50 -19.16
N LEU A 88 10.12 -6.80 -20.15
CA LEU A 88 10.17 -7.20 -21.56
C LEU A 88 11.43 -6.68 -22.27
N GLU A 89 12.21 -5.84 -21.59
CA GLU A 89 13.40 -5.21 -22.16
C GLU A 89 14.61 -6.13 -22.03
N THR A 90 15.29 -6.35 -23.15
CA THR A 90 16.60 -6.98 -23.20
C THR A 90 17.62 -6.05 -22.55
N ASP A 91 18.37 -6.54 -21.56
CA ASP A 91 19.38 -5.78 -20.81
C ASP A 91 18.84 -4.57 -20.00
N CYS A 92 17.78 -4.81 -19.22
CA CYS A 92 17.24 -3.77 -18.35
C CYS A 92 18.22 -3.37 -17.25
N ARG A 93 18.71 -2.12 -17.33
CA ARG A 93 19.67 -1.51 -16.39
C ARG A 93 19.29 -1.60 -14.90
N TYR A 94 17.99 -1.67 -14.59
CA TYR A 94 17.49 -1.68 -13.21
C TYR A 94 17.24 -3.09 -12.67
N CYS A 95 17.05 -4.09 -13.53
CA CYS A 95 16.67 -5.44 -13.09
C CYS A 95 17.88 -6.34 -12.86
N ILE A 96 18.75 -5.96 -11.90
CA ILE A 96 19.89 -6.76 -11.49
C ILE A 96 19.42 -7.78 -10.43
N GLY A 97 19.05 -8.98 -10.88
CA GLY A 97 18.51 -10.05 -10.02
C GLY A 97 17.02 -9.89 -9.73
N GLU A 98 16.62 -8.88 -8.93
CA GLU A 98 15.20 -8.59 -8.69
C GLU A 98 14.60 -7.72 -9.80
N ARG A 99 13.39 -8.08 -10.24
CA ARG A 99 12.64 -7.26 -11.20
C ARG A 99 11.95 -6.12 -10.49
N ILE A 100 12.45 -4.90 -10.71
CA ILE A 100 11.97 -3.68 -10.04
C ILE A 100 11.42 -2.63 -11.03
N CYS A 101 11.61 -2.79 -12.34
CA CYS A 101 11.36 -1.73 -13.32
C CYS A 101 9.87 -1.47 -13.62
N ASP A 102 9.06 -2.52 -13.69
CA ASP A 102 7.65 -2.44 -14.11
C ASP A 102 6.60 -2.31 -12.99
N PRO A 103 6.84 -2.81 -11.76
CA PRO A 103 5.84 -2.72 -10.69
C PRO A 103 5.28 -1.30 -10.49
N ARG A 104 3.96 -1.23 -10.33
CA ARG A 104 3.18 -0.03 -10.05
C ARG A 104 2.74 -0.02 -8.59
N GLY A 105 2.43 1.16 -8.06
CA GLY A 105 2.03 1.31 -6.67
C GLY A 105 3.18 0.93 -5.74
N THR A 106 4.38 1.41 -6.04
CA THR A 106 5.59 1.09 -5.31
C THR A 106 5.94 2.20 -4.33
N VAL A 107 6.55 1.81 -3.21
CA VAL A 107 7.33 2.72 -2.36
C VAL A 107 8.76 2.24 -2.45
N TYR A 108 9.67 3.13 -2.79
CA TYR A 108 11.05 2.80 -3.11
C TYR A 108 12.00 3.73 -2.34
N MET A 109 13.21 3.24 -2.14
CA MET A 109 14.33 3.98 -1.58
C MET A 109 15.44 4.03 -2.62
N ILE A 110 16.03 5.20 -2.82
CA ILE A 110 17.22 5.42 -3.63
C ILE A 110 18.35 5.79 -2.69
N GLU A 111 19.53 5.22 -2.91
CA GLU A 111 20.75 5.55 -2.22
C GLU A 111 21.76 6.08 -3.24
N CYS A 112 22.33 7.26 -2.99
CA CYS A 112 23.33 7.85 -3.87
C CYS A 112 24.67 7.12 -3.70
N ASP A 113 25.21 6.51 -4.76
CA ASP A 113 26.47 5.77 -4.66
C ASP A 113 27.68 6.69 -4.42
N GLY A 114 27.52 8.01 -4.64
CA GLY A 114 28.58 9.01 -4.44
C GLY A 114 28.73 9.50 -3.00
N CYS A 115 27.67 9.51 -2.20
CA CYS A 115 27.71 10.06 -0.83
C CYS A 115 26.88 9.28 0.20
N GLY A 116 26.14 8.25 -0.20
CA GLY A 116 25.30 7.43 0.68
C GLY A 116 23.99 8.08 1.14
N GLU A 117 23.71 9.33 0.75
CA GLU A 117 22.43 9.98 1.09
C GLU A 117 21.26 9.28 0.41
N THR A 118 20.12 9.27 1.10
CA THR A 118 18.95 8.50 0.68
C THR A 118 17.77 9.37 0.29
N TYR A 119 16.94 8.84 -0.60
CA TYR A 119 15.64 9.40 -1.02
C TYR A 119 14.57 8.33 -0.86
N ILE A 120 13.39 8.69 -0.39
CA ILE A 120 12.22 7.81 -0.36
C ILE A 120 11.07 8.48 -1.11
N GLY A 121 10.39 7.71 -1.96
CA GLY A 121 9.22 8.17 -2.69
C GLY A 121 8.23 7.06 -3.02
N GLU A 122 7.02 7.46 -3.40
CA GLU A 122 5.99 6.58 -3.95
C GLU A 122 5.71 6.81 -5.44
N THR A 123 5.21 5.79 -6.13
CA THR A 123 4.66 5.98 -7.47
C THR A 123 3.56 4.98 -7.84
N MET A 124 2.57 5.44 -8.62
CA MET A 124 1.63 4.58 -9.36
C MET A 124 2.09 4.25 -10.77
N THR A 125 3.02 5.02 -11.28
CA THR A 125 3.64 4.84 -12.59
C THR A 125 4.66 3.69 -12.47
N PRO A 126 4.97 2.97 -13.57
CA PRO A 126 6.07 2.01 -13.54
C PRO A 126 7.35 2.65 -13.01
N LEU A 127 8.00 1.97 -12.04
CA LEU A 127 9.13 2.53 -11.32
C LEU A 127 10.27 2.99 -12.25
N ARG A 128 10.52 2.26 -13.34
CA ARG A 128 11.51 2.63 -14.37
C ARG A 128 11.39 4.08 -14.81
N LYS A 129 10.18 4.53 -15.14
CA LYS A 129 9.96 5.87 -15.68
C LYS A 129 10.41 6.94 -14.68
N ILE A 130 10.10 6.73 -13.41
CA ILE A 130 10.51 7.62 -12.32
C ILE A 130 12.03 7.57 -12.11
N LEU A 131 12.65 6.40 -12.18
CA LEU A 131 14.11 6.28 -12.08
C LEU A 131 14.85 6.96 -13.23
N ASP A 132 14.30 6.89 -14.45
CA ASP A 132 14.84 7.56 -15.63
C ASP A 132 14.72 9.10 -15.50
N GLU A 133 13.62 9.60 -14.93
CA GLU A 133 13.44 11.02 -14.59
C GLU A 133 14.48 11.47 -13.56
N HIS A 134 14.66 10.73 -12.46
CA HIS A 134 15.68 11.04 -11.44
C HIS A 134 17.10 11.04 -12.00
N ARG A 135 17.43 10.06 -12.86
CA ARG A 135 18.72 10.00 -13.56
C ARG A 135 18.93 11.19 -14.49
N SER A 136 17.87 11.61 -15.19
CA SER A 136 17.92 12.79 -16.07
C SER A 136 18.14 14.08 -15.26
N ALA A 137 17.51 14.20 -14.09
CA ALA A 137 17.71 15.31 -13.15
C ALA A 137 19.15 15.35 -12.59
N LEU A 138 19.76 14.20 -12.28
CA LEU A 138 21.17 14.12 -11.89
C LEU A 138 22.13 14.52 -13.02
N ALA A 139 21.83 14.09 -14.25
CA ALA A 139 22.68 14.37 -15.40
C ALA A 139 22.60 15.84 -15.85
N ASN A 140 21.40 16.43 -15.81
CA ASN A 140 21.13 17.78 -16.25
C ASN A 140 20.28 18.55 -15.23
N PRO A 141 20.88 19.00 -14.11
CA PRO A 141 20.14 19.64 -13.01
C PRO A 141 19.47 20.96 -13.43
N ALA A 142 20.01 21.66 -14.44
CA ALA A 142 19.46 22.92 -14.92
C ALA A 142 18.08 22.76 -15.60
N SER A 143 17.81 21.60 -16.22
CA SER A 143 16.52 21.33 -16.85
C SER A 143 15.43 20.88 -15.87
N TYR A 144 15.80 20.49 -14.64
CA TYR A 144 14.89 19.97 -13.62
C TYR A 144 15.06 20.70 -12.28
N PRO A 145 14.95 22.04 -12.21
CA PRO A 145 15.37 22.83 -11.05
C PRO A 145 14.55 22.58 -9.78
N LYS A 146 13.36 21.99 -9.90
CA LYS A 146 12.46 21.66 -8.78
C LYS A 146 12.66 20.25 -8.24
N GLU A 147 13.38 19.38 -8.95
CA GLU A 147 13.59 18.00 -8.54
C GLU A 147 14.62 17.91 -7.42
N SER A 148 14.33 17.07 -6.43
CA SER A 148 15.20 16.83 -5.27
C SER A 148 16.59 16.36 -5.69
N PHE A 149 16.68 15.57 -6.77
CA PHE A 149 17.92 15.07 -7.34
C PHE A 149 18.76 16.17 -8.01
N SER A 150 18.15 17.16 -8.66
CA SER A 150 18.89 18.30 -9.22
C SER A 150 19.53 19.16 -8.13
N ARG A 151 18.78 19.37 -7.04
CA ARG A 151 19.28 20.08 -5.85
C ARG A 151 20.43 19.29 -5.22
N HIS A 152 20.24 17.99 -4.99
CA HIS A 152 21.28 17.11 -4.44
C HIS A 152 22.55 17.12 -5.30
N ARG A 153 22.41 16.96 -6.63
CA ARG A 153 23.49 17.07 -7.61
C ARG A 153 24.27 18.37 -7.45
N THR A 154 23.57 19.49 -7.35
CA THR A 154 24.19 20.83 -7.27
C THR A 154 24.88 21.06 -5.94
N LEU A 155 24.37 20.51 -4.83
CA LEU A 155 24.91 20.72 -3.48
C LEU A 155 26.06 19.77 -3.10
N LYS A 156 26.02 18.52 -3.58
CA LYS A 156 26.93 17.46 -3.14
C LYS A 156 27.92 17.00 -4.21
N HIS A 157 27.57 17.16 -5.48
CA HIS A 157 28.31 16.58 -6.60
C HIS A 157 28.53 17.59 -7.75
N THR A 158 28.77 18.88 -7.43
CA THR A 158 28.85 19.97 -8.43
C THR A 158 29.97 19.76 -9.45
N ASN A 159 31.14 19.31 -8.98
CA ASN A 159 32.36 19.20 -9.78
C ASN A 159 32.70 17.76 -10.18
N GLU A 160 31.81 16.82 -9.90
CA GLU A 160 32.00 15.39 -10.12
C GLU A 160 31.13 14.91 -11.29
N PRO A 161 31.45 13.80 -11.95
CA PRO A 161 30.50 13.17 -12.88
C PRO A 161 29.18 12.84 -12.17
N PRO A 162 28.03 12.76 -12.88
CA PRO A 162 26.75 12.38 -12.29
C PRO A 162 26.86 11.08 -11.50
N PRO A 163 26.57 11.08 -10.19
CA PRO A 163 26.65 9.86 -9.41
C PRO A 163 25.62 8.85 -9.92
N THR A 164 25.96 7.57 -9.81
CA THR A 164 24.98 6.49 -9.93
C THR A 164 24.20 6.36 -8.63
N PHE A 165 23.18 5.51 -8.65
CA PHE A 165 22.39 5.24 -7.47
C PHE A 165 21.91 3.80 -7.46
N THR A 166 21.74 3.28 -6.25
CA THR A 166 21.17 1.97 -5.98
C THR A 166 19.71 2.14 -5.56
N VAL A 167 18.84 1.22 -5.99
CA VAL A 167 17.39 1.28 -5.71
C VAL A 167 16.95 0.06 -4.93
N ARG A 168 16.24 0.29 -3.83
CA ARG A 168 15.60 -0.75 -3.02
C ARG A 168 14.09 -0.54 -3.00
N VAL A 169 13.33 -1.52 -3.47
CA VAL A 169 11.86 -1.49 -3.39
C VAL A 169 11.43 -1.88 -1.98
N LEU A 170 10.80 -0.96 -1.26
CA LEU A 170 10.34 -1.17 0.13
C LEU A 170 8.97 -1.85 0.16
N HIS A 171 8.04 -1.39 -0.68
CA HIS A 171 6.68 -1.92 -0.78
C HIS A 171 6.24 -2.03 -2.25
N ARG A 172 5.49 -3.09 -2.59
CA ARG A 172 4.95 -3.37 -3.93
C ARG A 172 3.42 -3.44 -3.90
N HIS A 173 2.78 -3.24 -5.06
CA HIS A 173 1.34 -3.46 -5.29
C HIS A 173 0.42 -2.67 -4.36
N LEU A 174 0.84 -1.49 -3.91
CA LEU A 174 0.00 -0.57 -3.15
C LEU A 174 -0.93 0.21 -4.10
N THR A 175 -1.96 -0.47 -4.60
CA THR A 175 -2.94 0.08 -5.55
C THR A 175 -3.74 1.25 -4.95
N ARG A 176 -4.03 1.19 -3.65
CA ARG A 176 -4.76 2.25 -2.93
C ARG A 176 -3.82 3.42 -2.62
N THR A 177 -4.10 4.58 -3.22
CA THR A 177 -3.30 5.83 -3.04
C THR A 177 -3.06 6.20 -1.59
N LEU A 178 -4.11 6.21 -0.77
CA LEU A 178 -3.96 6.55 0.66
C LEU A 178 -3.02 5.58 1.38
N LYS A 179 -3.19 4.26 1.16
CA LYS A 179 -2.32 3.25 1.77
C LYS A 179 -0.87 3.47 1.33
N ARG A 180 -0.65 3.74 0.05
CA ARG A 180 0.69 3.97 -0.50
C ARG A 180 1.38 5.19 0.09
N LYS A 181 0.68 6.32 0.18
CA LYS A 181 1.21 7.54 0.82
C LYS A 181 1.46 7.38 2.31
N ILE A 182 0.61 6.63 3.03
CA ILE A 182 0.85 6.31 4.45
C ILE A 182 2.12 5.45 4.60
N MET A 183 2.32 4.47 3.70
CA MET A 183 3.51 3.63 3.74
C MET A 183 4.78 4.41 3.41
N GLU A 184 4.72 5.31 2.42
CA GLU A 184 5.80 6.27 2.14
C GLU A 184 6.15 7.08 3.38
N ALA A 185 5.17 7.71 4.03
CA ALA A 185 5.38 8.50 5.24
C ALA A 185 6.00 7.69 6.38
N ARG A 186 5.57 6.43 6.52
CA ARG A 186 6.11 5.52 7.53
C ARG A 186 7.57 5.20 7.27
N GLU A 187 7.96 4.95 6.02
CA GLU A 187 9.34 4.67 5.66
C GLU A 187 10.22 5.93 5.73
N ILE A 188 9.70 7.11 5.39
CA ILE A 188 10.38 8.39 5.61
C ILE A 188 10.68 8.61 7.09
N ARG A 189 9.68 8.44 7.97
CA ARG A 189 9.85 8.60 9.42
C ARG A 189 10.87 7.60 9.98
N ARG A 190 10.95 6.40 9.41
CA ARG A 190 11.84 5.33 9.86
C ARG A 190 13.30 5.55 9.46
N ASN A 191 13.55 6.02 8.23
CA ASN A 191 14.90 6.08 7.67
C ASN A 191 15.49 7.50 7.65
N GLY A 192 14.67 8.56 7.69
CA GLY A 192 15.14 9.95 7.72
C GLY A 192 15.92 10.38 6.48
N PRO A 193 15.34 10.28 5.25
CA PRO A 193 16.08 10.52 4.02
C PRO A 193 16.54 11.98 3.85
N GLU A 194 17.78 12.16 3.42
CA GLU A 194 18.45 13.45 3.31
C GLU A 194 18.20 14.17 1.98
N ILE A 195 17.97 13.40 0.91
CA ILE A 195 17.77 13.95 -0.43
C ILE A 195 16.40 14.61 -0.56
N ASN A 196 15.36 14.06 0.10
CA ASN A 196 14.02 14.61 0.11
C ASN A 196 14.00 16.08 0.56
N THR A 197 13.18 16.90 -0.10
CA THR A 197 13.00 18.32 0.23
C THR A 197 12.16 18.50 1.49
N LYS A 198 12.29 19.65 2.15
CA LYS A 198 11.50 19.94 3.37
C LYS A 198 10.01 19.99 3.05
N GLU A 199 9.69 20.45 1.85
CA GLU A 199 8.34 20.53 1.29
C GLU A 199 7.76 19.12 1.08
N GLU A 200 8.49 18.21 0.41
CA GLU A 200 8.10 16.80 0.27
C GLU A 200 7.87 16.14 1.63
N LEU A 201 8.79 16.33 2.57
CA LEU A 201 8.70 15.74 3.91
C LEU A 201 7.48 16.25 4.68
N LYS A 202 7.20 17.56 4.60
CA LYS A 202 6.06 18.18 5.29
C LYS A 202 4.72 17.62 4.79
N ASP A 203 4.56 17.52 3.48
CA ASP A 203 3.32 17.04 2.87
C ASP A 203 3.06 15.57 3.18
N VAL A 204 4.11 14.74 3.14
CA VAL A 204 3.99 13.30 3.37
C VAL A 204 3.82 12.98 4.85
N LEU A 205 4.61 13.60 5.75
CA LEU A 205 4.52 13.32 7.18
C LEU A 205 3.21 13.81 7.79
N GLY A 206 2.59 14.87 7.22
CA GLY A 206 1.27 15.36 7.61
C GLY A 206 0.16 14.29 7.56
N LEU A 207 0.34 13.20 6.81
CA LEU A 207 -0.63 12.11 6.71
C LEU A 207 -0.64 11.14 7.89
N ILE A 208 0.41 11.16 8.71
CA ILE A 208 0.62 10.26 9.86
C ILE A 208 0.96 11.03 11.14
N SER A 209 0.71 12.34 11.13
CA SER A 209 0.81 13.25 12.27
C SER A 209 -0.35 13.09 13.24
#